data_AF-A0A1D1UN68-F1
#
_entry.id   AF-A0A1D1UN68-F1
#
_cell.length_a   1.000
_cell.length_b   1.000
_cell.length_c   1.000
_cell.angle_alpha   90.00
_cell.angle_beta   90.00
_cell.angle_gamma   90.00
#
_symmetry.space_group_name_H-M   'P 1'
#
loop_
_entity.id
_entity.type
_entity.pdbx_description
1 polymer ?
#
loop_
_entity_poly.entity_id
_entity_poly.type
_entity_poly.pdbx_seq_one_letter_code
_entity_poly.pdbx_strand_id
1 'polypeptide(L)'
;MGPPDLNTRVKILETILKDLKNNFNQEDIRAVAKITGNFSASDLGTIARNAARLSLGTVTQHLTATLSPDEIPEVTAEHFSKVVRGLTRSMNVEEMEAMNAWANRNKLA
;
A
#
# COMPACT_ATOMS: atom_id res chain seq x y z
N MET A 1 -8.76 -15.63 6.45
CA MET A 1 -8.99 -14.72 5.30
C MET A 1 -7.69 -14.65 4.52
N GLY A 2 -7.75 -14.75 3.19
CA GLY A 2 -6.58 -14.54 2.32
C GLY A 2 -6.31 -13.05 2.07
N PRO A 3 -5.25 -12.72 1.31
CA PRO A 3 -4.97 -11.35 0.94
C PRO A 3 -6.10 -10.78 0.07
N PRO A 4 -6.36 -9.47 0.13
CA PRO A 4 -7.40 -8.83 -0.67
C PRO A 4 -7.16 -9.07 -2.17
N ASP A 5 -8.22 -9.38 -2.91
CA ASP A 5 -8.19 -9.43 -4.37
C ASP A 5 -7.92 -8.04 -4.99
N LEU A 6 -7.72 -7.98 -6.31
CA LEU A 6 -7.38 -6.74 -7.01
C LEU A 6 -8.41 -5.62 -6.77
N ASN A 7 -9.71 -5.91 -6.86
CA ASN A 7 -10.76 -4.90 -6.69
C ASN A 7 -10.85 -4.44 -5.24
N THR A 8 -10.66 -5.37 -4.30
CA THR A 8 -10.58 -5.05 -2.87
C THR A 8 -9.37 -4.16 -2.59
N ARG A 9 -8.20 -4.42 -3.20
CA ARG A 9 -7.02 -3.55 -3.07
C ARG A 9 -7.24 -2.16 -3.64
N VAL A 10 -7.93 -2.03 -4.79
CA VAL A 10 -8.30 -0.72 -5.35
C VAL A 10 -9.12 0.07 -4.33
N LYS A 11 -10.17 -0.52 -3.75
CA LYS A 11 -11.02 0.17 -2.74
C LYS A 11 -10.26 0.57 -1.47
N ILE A 12 -9.34 -0.29 -1.01
CA ILE A 12 -8.48 0.03 0.13
C ILE A 12 -7.59 1.22 -0.20
N LEU A 13 -6.95 1.22 -1.38
CA LEU A 13 -6.10 2.32 -1.82
C LEU A 13 -6.89 3.62 -2.00
N GLU A 14 -8.07 3.58 -2.60
CA GLU A 14 -8.98 4.73 -2.70
C GLU A 14 -9.32 5.32 -1.33
N THR A 15 -9.51 4.47 -0.31
CA THR A 15 -9.79 4.91 1.05
C THR A 15 -8.57 5.58 1.67
N ILE A 16 -7.39 4.95 1.56
CA ILE A 16 -6.13 5.50 2.09
C ILE A 16 -5.76 6.82 1.43
N LEU A 17 -5.95 6.94 0.11
CA LEU A 17 -5.57 8.12 -0.65
C LEU A 17 -6.42 9.36 -0.31
N LYS A 18 -7.63 9.20 0.26
CA LYS A 18 -8.44 10.34 0.73
C LYS A 18 -7.75 11.15 1.82
N ASP A 19 -6.89 10.50 2.61
CA ASP A 19 -6.18 11.13 3.73
C ASP A 19 -4.78 11.62 3.33
N LEU A 20 -4.39 11.47 2.06
CA LEU A 20 -3.07 11.86 1.54
C LEU A 20 -3.22 12.94 0.48
N LYS A 21 -2.37 13.97 0.54
CA LYS A 21 -2.18 14.88 -0.60
C LYS A 21 -1.50 14.12 -1.73
N ASN A 22 -2.21 13.92 -2.84
CA ASN A 22 -1.81 13.02 -3.92
C ASN A 22 -2.37 13.49 -5.27
N ASN A 23 -1.81 13.01 -6.36
CA ASN A 23 -2.26 13.30 -7.73
C ASN A 23 -2.71 12.04 -8.50
N PHE A 24 -3.20 11.02 -7.78
CA PHE A 24 -3.59 9.76 -8.39
C PHE A 24 -4.87 9.90 -9.21
N ASN A 25 -4.84 9.35 -10.42
CA ASN A 25 -6.04 9.00 -11.16
C ASN A 25 -6.39 7.51 -10.96
N GLN A 26 -7.52 7.06 -11.51
CA GLN A 26 -7.97 5.67 -11.39
C GLN A 26 -7.02 4.65 -12.03
N GLU A 27 -6.28 5.02 -13.07
CA GLU A 27 -5.27 4.17 -13.69
C GLU A 27 -4.06 3.97 -12.76
N ASP A 28 -3.62 5.04 -12.07
CA ASP A 28 -2.55 4.99 -11.07
C ASP A 28 -2.92 4.09 -9.90
N ILE A 29 -4.14 4.24 -9.37
CA ILE A 29 -4.65 3.40 -8.28
C ILE A 29 -4.64 1.94 -8.71
N ARG A 30 -5.11 1.65 -9.92
CA ARG A 30 -5.14 0.30 -10.46
C ARG A 30 -3.73 -0.25 -10.71
N ALA A 31 -2.78 0.58 -11.13
CA ALA A 31 -1.38 0.19 -11.29
C ALA A 31 -0.75 -0.17 -9.94
N VAL A 32 -0.96 0.64 -8.91
CA VAL A 32 -0.50 0.34 -7.54
C VAL A 32 -1.18 -0.92 -7.00
N ALA A 33 -2.47 -1.12 -7.24
CA ALA A 33 -3.18 -2.33 -6.84
C ALA A 33 -2.63 -3.60 -7.50
N LYS A 34 -2.09 -3.51 -8.72
CA LYS A 34 -1.45 -4.65 -9.41
C LYS A 34 -0.13 -5.02 -8.76
N ILE A 35 0.75 -4.05 -8.49
CA ILE A 35 2.07 -4.32 -7.91
C ILE A 35 2.02 -4.69 -6.43
N THR A 36 0.93 -4.37 -5.74
CA THR A 36 0.68 -4.75 -4.34
C THR A 36 -0.04 -6.09 -4.19
N GLY A 37 0.06 -6.97 -5.19
CA GLY A 37 -0.44 -8.34 -5.09
C GLY A 37 0.11 -9.09 -3.87
N ASN A 38 -0.76 -9.81 -3.18
CA ASN A 38 -0.46 -10.63 -1.98
C ASN A 38 -0.03 -9.86 -0.73
N PHE A 39 -0.12 -8.52 -0.74
CA PHE A 39 0.01 -7.73 0.48
C PHE A 39 -1.33 -7.71 1.23
N SER A 40 -1.25 -7.77 2.56
CA SER A 40 -2.42 -7.59 3.43
C SER A 40 -2.89 -6.14 3.44
N ALA A 41 -4.11 -5.88 3.95
CA ALA A 41 -4.59 -4.51 4.12
C ALA A 41 -3.67 -3.67 5.03
N SER A 42 -3.08 -4.29 6.06
CA SER A 42 -2.10 -3.64 6.94
C SER A 42 -0.82 -3.26 6.19
N ASP A 43 -0.33 -4.14 5.32
CA ASP A 43 0.83 -3.83 4.48
C ASP A 43 0.55 -2.66 3.54
N LEU A 44 -0.65 -2.57 2.96
CA LEU A 44 -1.04 -1.44 2.11
C LEU A 44 -0.98 -0.12 2.88
N GLY A 45 -1.42 -0.11 4.15
CA GLY A 45 -1.27 1.06 5.04
C GLY A 45 0.19 1.41 5.33
N THR A 46 1.05 0.41 5.55
CA THR A 46 2.49 0.61 5.73
C THR A 46 3.16 1.15 4.46
N ILE A 47 2.81 0.62 3.30
CA ILE A 47 3.31 1.08 2.00
C ILE A 47 2.95 2.55 1.80
N ALA A 48 1.69 2.93 2.05
CA ALA A 48 1.23 4.30 1.89
C ALA A 48 1.94 5.28 2.83
N ARG A 49 2.13 4.93 4.11
CA ARG A 49 2.90 5.75 5.06
C ARG A 49 4.34 5.95 4.62
N ASN A 50 4.97 4.89 4.13
CA ASN A 50 6.34 4.97 3.62
C ASN A 50 6.42 5.79 2.33
N ALA A 51 5.43 5.70 1.45
CA ALA A 51 5.36 6.49 0.22
C ALA A 51 5.19 7.99 0.52
N ALA A 52 4.37 8.34 1.52
CA ALA A 52 4.24 9.70 2.02
C ALA A 52 5.56 10.21 2.64
N ARG A 53 6.30 9.36 3.34
CA ARG A 53 7.63 9.73 3.84
C ARG A 53 8.64 9.94 2.70
N LEU A 54 8.57 9.15 1.63
CA LEU A 54 9.42 9.33 0.45
C LEU A 54 9.14 10.64 -0.27
N SER A 55 7.87 11.08 -0.36
CA SER A 55 7.55 12.38 -0.96
C SER A 55 8.16 13.53 -0.17
N LEU A 56 8.26 13.41 1.15
CA LEU A 56 8.97 14.40 1.99
C LEU A 56 10.49 14.37 1.82
N GLY A 57 11.07 13.26 1.39
CA GLY A 57 12.51 13.11 1.17
C GLY A 57 13.08 14.01 0.06
N THR A 58 12.23 14.59 -0.78
CA THR A 58 12.63 15.59 -1.78
C THR A 58 12.80 16.99 -1.17
N VAL A 59 12.35 17.20 0.06
CA VAL A 59 12.51 18.46 0.81
C VAL A 59 13.80 18.38 1.63
N THR A 60 14.59 19.45 1.64
CA THR A 60 15.78 19.49 2.49
C THR A 60 15.39 19.35 3.96
N GLN A 61 16.08 18.48 4.69
CA GLN A 61 15.69 18.05 6.05
C GLN A 61 15.47 19.19 7.06
N HIS A 62 16.12 20.35 6.87
CA HIS A 62 15.94 21.53 7.72
C HIS A 62 14.66 22.33 7.42
N LEU A 63 14.05 22.15 6.25
CA LEU A 63 12.81 22.82 5.82
C LEU A 63 11.57 22.02 6.16
N THR A 64 11.69 20.71 6.41
CA THR A 64 10.54 19.83 6.68
C THR A 64 9.69 20.29 7.88
N ALA A 65 10.32 20.87 8.90
CA ALA A 65 9.63 21.38 10.10
C ALA A 65 8.92 22.72 9.90
N THR A 66 9.20 23.43 8.80
CA THR A 66 8.66 24.76 8.49
C THR A 66 7.69 24.76 7.31
N LEU A 67 7.44 23.60 6.69
CA LEU A 67 6.52 23.49 5.55
C LEU A 67 5.09 23.85 5.98
N SER A 68 4.47 24.74 5.23
CA SER A 68 3.02 24.89 5.25
C SER A 68 2.35 23.70 4.54
N PRO A 69 1.06 23.42 4.81
CA PRO A 69 0.34 22.31 4.15
C PRO A 69 0.36 22.35 2.61
N ASP A 70 0.39 23.56 2.02
CA ASP A 70 0.41 23.75 0.57
C ASP A 70 1.77 23.40 -0.05
N GLU A 71 2.85 23.49 0.73
CA GLU A 71 4.21 23.17 0.31
C GLU A 71 4.56 21.68 0.49
N ILE A 72 3.67 20.90 1.13
CA ILE A 72 3.86 19.45 1.27
C ILE A 72 3.80 18.81 -0.13
N PRO A 73 4.84 18.06 -0.56
CA PRO A 73 4.83 17.38 -1.85
C PRO A 73 3.75 16.30 -1.94
N GLU A 74 3.17 16.18 -3.12
CA GLU A 74 2.16 15.17 -3.41
C GLU A 74 2.77 13.75 -3.42
N VAL A 75 2.00 12.78 -2.93
CA VAL A 75 2.33 11.37 -3.07
C VAL A 75 1.95 10.91 -4.48
N THR A 76 2.86 10.21 -5.16
CA THR A 76 2.68 9.70 -6.53
C THR A 76 2.80 8.18 -6.58
N ALA A 77 2.35 7.57 -7.69
CA ALA A 77 2.48 6.12 -7.93
C ALA A 77 3.94 5.64 -7.93
N GLU A 78 4.89 6.52 -8.26
CA GLU A 78 6.32 6.20 -8.21
C GLU A 78 6.80 5.97 -6.76
N HIS A 79 6.33 6.78 -5.80
CA HIS A 79 6.66 6.58 -4.39
C HIS A 79 6.19 5.20 -3.90
N PHE A 80 4.96 4.80 -4.24
CA PHE A 80 4.45 3.46 -3.93
C PHE A 80 5.31 2.38 -4.57
N SER A 81 5.66 2.54 -5.85
CA SER A 81 6.50 1.58 -6.58
C SER A 81 7.88 1.41 -5.94
N LYS A 82 8.50 2.50 -5.47
CA LYS A 82 9.79 2.47 -4.75
C LYS A 82 9.69 1.70 -3.44
N VAL A 83 8.64 1.94 -2.65
CA VAL A 83 8.43 1.22 -1.38
C VAL A 83 8.20 -0.26 -1.62
N VAL A 84 7.31 -0.62 -2.54
CA VAL A 84 6.95 -2.02 -2.82
C VAL A 84 8.18 -2.85 -3.20
N ARG A 85 9.14 -2.27 -3.94
CA ARG A 85 10.39 -2.96 -4.31
C ARG A 85 11.28 -3.32 -3.12
N GLY A 86 11.19 -2.57 -2.01
CA GLY A 86 12.01 -2.77 -0.82
C GLY A 86 11.30 -3.48 0.34
N LEU A 87 10.02 -3.82 0.19
CA LEU A 87 9.19 -4.31 1.29
C LEU A 87 8.86 -5.80 1.10
N THR A 88 9.22 -6.61 2.08
CA THR A 88 8.83 -8.02 2.12
C THR A 88 7.39 -8.15 2.59
N ARG A 89 6.60 -8.98 1.92
CA ARG A 89 5.21 -9.28 2.30
C ARG A 89 5.18 -9.84 3.72
N SER A 90 4.25 -9.37 4.57
CA SER A 90 4.13 -9.86 5.94
C SER A 90 3.50 -11.24 6.04
N MET A 91 2.58 -11.55 5.12
CA MET A 91 2.05 -12.90 4.97
C MET A 91 2.98 -13.74 4.10
N ASN A 92 3.51 -14.82 4.67
CA ASN A 92 4.29 -15.78 3.89
C ASN A 92 3.34 -16.71 3.09
N VAL A 93 3.84 -17.27 1.99
CA VAL A 93 3.01 -18.10 1.09
C VAL A 93 2.64 -19.43 1.74
N GLU A 94 3.54 -19.99 2.55
CA GLU A 94 3.37 -21.28 3.23
C GLU A 94 2.25 -21.23 4.29
N GLU A 95 2.15 -20.14 5.06
CA GLU A 95 1.10 -19.84 6.03
C GLU A 95 -0.25 -19.69 5.33
N MET A 96 -0.28 -19.03 4.16
CA MET A 96 -1.50 -18.96 3.36
C MET A 96 -1.97 -20.33 2.90
N GLU A 97 -1.05 -21.17 2.41
CA GLU A 97 -1.37 -22.54 1.99
C GLU A 97 -1.84 -23.39 3.17
N ALA A 98 -1.18 -23.29 4.32
CA ALA A 98 -1.58 -23.98 5.55
C ALA A 98 -2.97 -23.54 6.03
N MET A 99 -3.27 -22.23 6.01
CA MET A 99 -4.58 -21.69 6.35
C MET A 99 -5.67 -22.16 5.37
N ASN A 100 -5.38 -22.18 4.07
CA ASN A 100 -6.30 -22.68 3.05
C ASN A 100 -6.56 -24.17 3.20
N ALA A 101 -5.51 -24.96 3.47
CA ALA A 101 -5.63 -26.40 3.72
C ALA A 101 -6.47 -26.67 4.97
N TRP A 102 -6.26 -25.91 6.06
CA TRP A 102 -7.08 -25.99 7.26
C TRP A 102 -8.55 -25.62 6.99
N ALA A 103 -8.79 -24.53 6.26
CA ALA A 103 -10.15 -24.10 5.93
C ALA A 103 -10.89 -25.14 5.06
N ASN A 104 -10.20 -25.77 4.11
CA ASN A 104 -10.78 -26.81 3.26
C ASN A 104 -11.08 -28.11 4.04
N ARG A 105 -10.21 -28.50 4.98
CA ARG A 105 -10.46 -29.65 5.86
C ARG A 105 -11.70 -29.46 6.73
N ASN A 106 -11.90 -28.26 7.28
CA ASN A 106 -13.03 -27.97 8.17
C ASN A 106 -14.31 -27.55 7.45
N LYS A 107 -14.29 -27.38 6.13
CA LYS A 107 -15.51 -27.18 5.31
C LYS A 107 -16.20 -28.49 4.91
N LEU A 108 -15.55 -29.63 5.13
CA LEU A 108 -16.04 -30.97 4.83
C LEU A 108 -16.49 -31.75 6.09
N ALA A 109 -16.59 -31.07 7.24
CA ALA A 109 -17.05 -31.62 8.52
C ALA A 109 -18.41 -31.04 8.92
#